data_AF-A0A832TVC6-F1
#
_entry.id   AF-A0A832TVC6-F1
#
_cell.length_a   1.000
_cell.length_b   1.000
_cell.length_c   1.000
_cell.angle_alpha   90.00
_cell.angle_beta   90.00
_cell.angle_gamma   90.00
#
_symmetry.space_group_name_H-M   'P 1'
#
loop_
_entity.id
_entity.type
_entity.pdbx_description
1 polymer ?
#
loop_
_entity_poly.entity_id
_entity_poly.type
_entity_poly.pdbx_seq_one_letter_code
_entity_poly.pdbx_strand_id
1 'polypeptide(L)' 'MHATWCTACPATRRLWNDLKSKYDFEYEEIDVESPEGQALVDKYGIVGVPTTLIDGEPAFTGLPKKADAIARIT' A
#
# COMPACT_ATOMS: atom_id res chain seq x y z
N MET A 1 0.39 -3.30 1.14
CA MET A 1 1.06 -4.58 0.85
C MET A 1 2.54 -4.37 0.56
N HIS A 2 3.41 -5.02 1.32
CA HIS A 2 4.85 -5.03 1.12
C HIS A 2 5.40 -6.46 1.14
N ALA A 3 6.67 -6.62 0.78
CA ALA A 3 7.41 -7.86 0.97
C ALA A 3 8.85 -7.56 1.40
N THR A 4 9.50 -8.50 2.09
CA THR A 4 10.88 -8.34 2.57
C THR A 4 11.90 -8.22 1.44
N TRP A 5 11.66 -8.87 0.31
CA TRP A 5 12.51 -8.88 -0.89
C TRP A 5 12.27 -7.68 -1.83
N CYS A 6 11.32 -6.80 -1.51
CA CYS A 6 10.88 -5.71 -2.38
C CYS A 6 11.72 -4.44 -2.18
N THR A 7 12.60 -4.14 -3.12
CA THR A 7 13.49 -2.96 -3.09
C THR A 7 12.75 -1.61 -3.18
N ALA A 8 11.56 -1.58 -3.80
CA ALA A 8 10.75 -0.37 -3.95
C ALA A 8 9.78 -0.13 -2.77
N CYS A 9 9.57 -1.12 -1.90
CA CYS A 9 8.64 -1.03 -0.79
C CYS A 9 9.06 0.00 0.27
N PRO A 10 10.35 0.17 0.64
CA PRO A 10 10.78 1.21 1.58
C PRO A 10 10.40 2.63 1.13
N ALA A 11 10.50 2.94 -0.17
CA ALA A 11 10.11 4.25 -0.70
C ALA A 11 8.60 4.48 -0.57
N THR A 12 7.80 3.43 -0.82
CA THR A 12 6.34 3.49 -0.71
C THR A 12 5.89 3.65 0.73
N ARG A 13 6.52 2.92 1.67
CA ARG A 13 6.29 3.08 3.11
C ARG A 13 6.60 4.50 3.57
N ARG A 14 7.72 5.08 3.13
CA ARG A 14 8.09 6.45 3.48
C ARG A 14 7.04 7.46 3.00
N LEU A 15 6.54 7.30 1.77
CA LEU A 15 5.49 8.16 1.23
C LEU A 15 4.22 8.12 2.11
N TRP A 16 3.72 6.93 2.44
CA TRP A 16 2.48 6.79 3.22
C TRP A 16 2.64 7.24 4.67
N ASN A 17 3.78 6.98 5.32
CA ASN A 17 4.09 7.51 6.65
C ASN A 17 4.15 9.05 6.65
N ASP A 18 4.78 9.65 5.64
CA ASP A 18 4.80 11.12 5.48
C ASP A 18 3.39 11.68 5.30
N LEU A 19 2.50 10.99 4.57
CA LEU A 19 1.10 11.39 4.40
C LEU A 19 0.31 11.22 5.69
N LYS A 20 0.49 10.12 6.43
CA LYS A 20 -0.19 9.88 7.71
C LYS A 20 0.16 10.92 8.77
N SER A 21 1.34 11.52 8.68
CA SER A 21 1.72 12.66 9.55
C SER A 21 0.98 13.97 9.24
N LYS A 22 0.33 14.08 8.06
CA LYS A 22 -0.28 15.31 7.55
C LYS A 22 -1.80 15.21 7.35
N TYR A 23 -2.31 14.00 7.17
CA TYR A 23 -3.70 13.71 6.86
C TYR A 23 -4.23 12.64 7.80
N ASP A 24 -5.54 12.66 8.03
CA ASP A 24 -6.19 11.72 8.94
C ASP A 24 -6.85 10.57 8.19
N PHE A 25 -6.10 9.48 7.99
CA PHE A 25 -6.59 8.23 7.38
C PHE A 25 -5.96 7.02 8.06
N GLU A 26 -6.60 5.86 8.09
CA GLU A 26 -5.98 4.65 8.65
C GLU A 26 -4.91 4.10 7.71
N TYR A 27 -3.76 3.71 8.27
CA TYR A 27 -2.64 3.16 7.50
C TYR A 27 -2.12 1.90 8.17
N GLU A 28 -2.06 0.83 7.39
CA GLU A 28 -1.55 -0.46 7.84
C GLU A 28 -0.55 -1.03 6.82
N GLU A 29 0.52 -1.62 7.34
CA GLU A 29 1.54 -2.32 6.58
C GLU A 29 1.30 -3.83 6.66
N ILE A 30 0.75 -4.39 5.58
CA ILE A 30 0.51 -5.82 5.47
C ILE A 30 1.60 -6.48 4.64
N ASP A 31 2.25 -7.50 5.20
CA ASP A 31 3.20 -8.36 4.49
C ASP A 31 2.43 -9.35 3.62
N VAL A 32 2.75 -9.41 2.32
CA VAL A 32 2.15 -10.39 1.40
C VAL A 32 2.49 -11.83 1.76
N GLU A 33 3.57 -12.06 2.51
CA GLU A 33 3.98 -13.40 2.96
C GLU A 33 3.21 -13.85 4.22
N SER A 34 2.43 -12.95 4.84
CA SER A 34 1.58 -13.28 5.98
C SER A 34 0.28 -13.99 5.56
N PRO A 35 -0.39 -14.76 6.44
CA PRO A 35 -1.68 -15.39 6.14
C PRO A 35 -2.76 -14.38 5.72
N GLU A 36 -2.80 -13.23 6.38
CA GLU A 36 -3.71 -12.13 6.02
C GLU A 36 -3.37 -11.54 4.66
N GLY A 37 -2.08 -11.29 4.41
CA GLY A 37 -1.62 -10.76 3.14
C GLY A 37 -1.95 -11.67 1.96
N GLN A 38 -1.74 -12.98 2.12
CA GLN A 38 -2.10 -13.96 1.10
C GLN A 38 -3.62 -13.99 0.84
N ALA A 39 -4.45 -13.88 1.89
CA ALA A 39 -5.90 -13.81 1.74
C ALA A 39 -6.33 -12.56 0.94
N LEU A 40 -5.68 -11.41 1.16
CA LEU A 40 -5.94 -10.18 0.41
C LEU A 40 -5.43 -10.26 -1.03
N VAL A 41 -4.28 -10.90 -1.25
CA VAL A 41 -3.73 -11.17 -2.58
C VAL A 41 -4.71 -11.99 -3.41
N ASP A 42 -5.23 -13.08 -2.85
CA ASP A 42 -6.18 -13.96 -3.52
C ASP A 42 -7.53 -13.26 -3.74
N LYS A 43 -8.01 -12.52 -2.73
CA LYS A 43 -9.30 -11.82 -2.78
C LYS A 43 -9.32 -10.70 -3.83
N TYR A 44 -8.24 -9.94 -3.95
CA TYR A 44 -8.19 -8.74 -4.80
C TYR A 44 -7.33 -8.92 -6.06
N GLY A 45 -6.78 -10.11 -6.29
CA GLY A 45 -5.96 -10.40 -7.47
C GLY A 45 -4.66 -9.59 -7.51
N ILE A 46 -4.00 -9.43 -6.37
CA ILE A 46 -2.78 -8.61 -6.28
C ILE A 46 -1.62 -9.37 -6.92
N VAL A 47 -1.15 -8.90 -8.08
CA VAL A 47 -0.10 -9.58 -8.85
C VAL A 47 1.32 -9.12 -8.52
N GLY A 48 1.49 -8.12 -7.65
CA GLY A 48 2.82 -7.58 -7.35
C GLY A 48 2.87 -6.62 -6.17
N VAL A 49 4.08 -6.39 -5.69
CA VAL A 49 4.40 -5.44 -4.60
C VAL A 49 5.34 -4.34 -5.08
N PRO A 50 5.27 -3.13 -4.48
CA PRO A 50 4.28 -2.70 -3.50
C PRO A 50 2.89 -2.53 -4.12
N THR A 51 1.83 -2.83 -3.38
CA THR A 51 0.45 -2.52 -3.76
C THR A 51 -0.26 -1.84 -2.58
N THR A 52 -0.99 -0.77 -2.88
CA THR A 52 -1.81 -0.03 -1.92
C THR A 52 -3.28 -0.34 -2.18
N LEU A 53 -3.95 -0.80 -1.12
CA LEU A 53 -5.39 -0.93 -1.07
C LEU A 53 -5.94 0.31 -0.35
N ILE A 54 -7.00 0.91 -0.89
CA ILE A 54 -7.74 2.01 -0.26
C ILE A 54 -9.21 1.57 -0.25
N ASP A 55 -9.86 1.67 0.91
CA ASP A 55 -11.25 1.23 1.11
C ASP A 55 -11.54 -0.20 0.64
N GLY A 56 -10.53 -1.08 0.75
CA GLY A 56 -10.62 -2.47 0.33
C GLY A 56 -10.46 -2.70 -1.17
N GLU A 57 -10.08 -1.70 -1.96
CA GLU A 57 -9.86 -1.85 -3.41
C GLU A 57 -8.39 -1.53 -3.79
N PRO A 58 -7.80 -2.25 -4.78
CA PRO A 58 -6.49 -1.91 -5.32
C PRO A 58 -6.49 -0.51 -5.95
N ALA A 59 -5.86 0.44 -5.28
CA ALA A 59 -5.76 1.83 -5.74
C ALA A 59 -4.47 2.08 -6.52
N PHE A 60 -3.35 1.49 -6.07
CA PHE A 60 -2.04 1.70 -6.68
C PHE A 60 -1.21 0.42 -6.71
N THR A 61 -0.57 0.16 -7.84
CA THR A 61 0.47 -0.84 -7.99
C THR A 61 1.80 -0.11 -8.22
N GLY A 62 2.76 -0.30 -7.34
CA GLY A 62 4.02 0.44 -7.30
C GLY A 62 3.98 1.66 -6.37
N LEU A 63 4.99 2.53 -6.52
CA LEU A 63 5.07 3.81 -5.81
C LEU A 63 4.19 4.85 -6.51
N PRO A 64 3.09 5.34 -5.91
CA PRO A 64 2.25 6.35 -6.53
C PRO A 64 2.92 7.72 -6.53
N LYS A 65 2.47 8.61 -7.43
CA LYS A 65 2.80 10.04 -7.31
C LYS A 65 2.09 10.60 -6.08
N LYS A 66 2.78 11.49 -5.36
CA LYS A 66 2.26 12.10 -4.14
C LYS A 66 0.90 12.80 -4.35
N ALA A 67 0.70 13.49 -5.47
CA ALA A 67 -0.56 14.16 -5.77
C ALA A 67 -1.73 13.18 -5.91
N ASP A 68 -1.51 12.06 -6.62
CA ASP A 68 -2.52 11.02 -6.82
C ASP A 68 -2.86 10.33 -5.50
N ALA A 69 -1.85 10.07 -4.66
CA ALA A 69 -2.04 9.50 -3.33
C ALA A 69 -2.89 10.43 -2.43
N ILE A 70 -2.58 11.74 -2.41
CA ILE A 70 -3.34 12.73 -1.64
C ILE A 70 -4.80 12.77 -2.11
N ALA A 71 -5.05 12.80 -3.42
CA ALA A 71 -6.39 12.86 -3.98
C ALA A 71 -7.28 11.64 -3.66
N ARG A 72 -6.71 10.55 -3.11
CA ARG A 72 -7.46 9.37 -2.68
C ARG A 72 -7.65 9.26 -1.17
N ILE A 73 -7.00 10.10 -0.37
CA ILE A 73 -7.09 10.10 1.09
C ILE A 73 -7.76 11.37 1.66
N THR A 74 -8.15 12.30 0.79
CA THR A 74 -8.83 13.56 1.11
C THR A 74 -10.12 13.68 0.33
#